data_AF-A0A7C0VDX5-F1
#
_entry.id   AF-A0A7C0VDX5-F1
#
_cell.length_a   1.000
_cell.length_b   1.000
_cell.length_c   1.000
_cell.angle_alpha   90.00
_cell.angle_beta   90.00
_cell.angle_gamma   90.00
#
_symmetry.space_group_name_H-M   'P 1'
#
loop_
_entity.id
_entity.type
_entity.pdbx_description
1 polymer ?
#
loop_
_entity_poly.entity_id
_entity_poly.type
_entity_poly.pdbx_seq_one_letter_code
_entity_poly.pdbx_strand_id
1 'polypeptide(L)' 'MSEKVSVSIRRDLYEKVEEHIAGTSIGSVEEYIELLLENEFPEESEYTEEEEALIRERLRRLGYIE' A
#
# COMPACT_ATOMS: atom_id res chain seq x y z
N MET A 1 -1.22 -16.55 7.41
CA MET A 1 0.22 -16.60 7.10
C MET A 1 0.30 -16.27 5.62
N SER A 2 0.68 -15.05 5.23
CA SER A 2 0.84 -14.72 3.82
C SER A 2 2.03 -15.52 3.26
N GLU A 3 1.79 -16.27 2.19
CA GLU A 3 2.86 -16.91 1.44
C GLU A 3 3.68 -15.82 0.74
N LYS A 4 5.01 -15.86 0.91
CA LYS A 4 5.94 -14.97 0.22
C LYS A 4 6.65 -15.73 -0.90
N VAL A 5 6.85 -15.06 -2.03
CA VAL A 5 7.62 -15.58 -3.17
C VAL A 5 8.93 -14.81 -3.30
N SER A 6 10.01 -15.49 -3.65
CA SER A 6 11.31 -14.84 -3.88
C SER A 6 11.37 -14.21 -5.26
N VAL A 7 11.76 -12.94 -5.33
CA VAL A 7 11.93 -12.18 -6.57
C VAL A 7 13.37 -11.67 -6.65
N SER A 8 13.99 -11.78 -7.82
CA SER A 8 15.34 -11.24 -8.06
C SER A 8 15.24 -9.91 -8.78
N ILE A 9 15.92 -8.89 -8.24
CA ILE A 9 16.05 -7.57 -8.86
C ILE A 9 17.52 -7.27 -9.20
N ARG A 10 17.75 -6.29 -10.07
CA ARG A 10 19.11 -5.85 -10.39
C ARG A 10 19.78 -5.28 -9.15
N ARG A 11 21.03 -5.66 -8.91
CA ARG A 11 21.83 -5.20 -7.76
C ARG A 11 21.88 -3.68 -7.62
N ASP A 12 22.05 -2.98 -8.75
CA ASP A 12 22.09 -1.51 -8.80
C ASP A 12 20.79 -0.85 -8.28
N LEU A 13 19.63 -1.51 -8.50
CA LEU A 13 18.36 -1.03 -7.95
C LEU A 13 18.25 -1.33 -6.46
N TYR A 14 18.71 -2.51 -6.01
CA TYR A 14 18.72 -2.87 -4.60
C TYR A 14 19.53 -1.85 -3.78
N GLU A 15 20.74 -1.51 -4.22
CA GLU A 15 21.62 -0.55 -3.54
C GLU A 15 20.98 0.84 -3.46
N LYS A 16 20.36 1.32 -4.55
CA LYS A 16 19.62 2.60 -4.54
C LYS A 16 18.46 2.61 -3.55
N VAL A 17 17.72 1.51 -3.45
CA VAL A 17 16.60 1.41 -2.50
C VAL A 17 17.14 1.33 -1.08
N GLU A 18 18.23 0.59 -0.83
CA GLU A 18 18.89 0.51 0.47
C GLU A 18 19.34 1.90 0.96
N GLU A 19 19.97 2.70 0.08
CA GLU A 19 20.33 4.09 0.38
C GLU A 19 19.09 4.97 0.60
N HIS A 20 18.01 4.75 -0.14
CA HIS A 20 16.77 5.53 -0.02
C HIS A 20 16.03 5.27 1.30
N ILE A 21 16.01 4.02 1.77
CA ILE A 21 15.37 3.65 3.03
C ILE A 21 16.27 3.89 4.25
N ALA A 22 17.57 4.14 4.05
CA ALA A 22 18.51 4.43 5.12
C ALA A 22 18.10 5.71 5.89
N GLY A 23 17.59 5.52 7.10
CA GLY A 23 17.07 6.61 7.95
C GLY A 23 15.55 6.71 8.01
N THR A 24 14.84 5.84 7.30
CA THR A 24 13.39 5.63 7.46
C THR A 24 13.11 4.54 8.49
N SER A 25 11.83 4.31 8.81
CA SER A 25 11.40 3.19 9.65
C SER A 25 11.34 1.84 8.92
N ILE A 26 11.67 1.82 7.63
CA ILE A 26 11.60 0.61 6.80
C ILE A 26 12.86 -0.23 7.02
N GLY A 27 12.68 -1.47 7.46
CA GLY A 27 13.77 -2.33 7.91
C GLY A 27 14.47 -3.12 6.80
N SER A 28 13.88 -3.19 5.60
CA SER A 28 14.45 -3.94 4.48
C SER A 28 13.95 -3.45 3.12
N VAL A 29 14.74 -3.73 2.07
CA VAL A 29 14.33 -3.48 0.68
C VAL A 29 13.08 -4.28 0.31
N GLU A 30 12.91 -5.48 0.87
CA GLU A 30 11.70 -6.30 0.66
C GLU A 30 10.45 -5.62 1.21
N GLU A 31 10.51 -5.06 2.42
CA GLU A 31 9.41 -4.32 3.04
C GLU A 31 9.06 -3.06 2.24
N TYR A 32 10.08 -2.35 1.72
CA TYR A 32 9.86 -1.21 0.83
C TYR A 32 9.13 -1.61 -0.45
N ILE A 33 9.55 -2.71 -1.08
CA ILE A 33 8.94 -3.20 -2.32
C ILE A 33 7.51 -3.69 -2.06
N GLU A 34 7.28 -4.39 -0.95
CA GLU A 34 5.95 -4.86 -0.53
C GLU A 34 5.00 -3.65 -0.39
N LEU A 35 5.39 -2.62 0.37
CA LEU A 35 4.60 -1.39 0.51
C LEU A 35 4.33 -0.68 -0.83
N LEU A 36 5.32 -0.62 -1.71
CA LEU A 36 5.18 0.04 -3.00
C LEU A 36 4.22 -0.73 -3.91
N LEU A 37 4.28 -2.07 -3.87
CA LEU A 37 3.37 -2.95 -4.59
C LEU A 37 1.96 -2.93 -3.99
N GLU A 38 1.80 -2.85 -2.67
CA GLU A 38 0.48 -2.67 -2.03
C GLU A 38 -0.18 -1.34 -2.40
N ASN A 39 0.61 -0.29 -2.65
CA ASN A 39 0.06 0.99 -3.12
C ASN A 39 -0.27 0.98 -4.62
N GLU A 40 0.52 0.28 -5.43
CA GLU A 40 0.30 0.17 -6.90
C GLU A 40 -0.83 -0.81 -7.22
N PHE A 41 -0.89 -1.91 -6.47
CA PHE A 41 -1.93 -2.93 -6.50
C PHE A 41 -2.61 -2.94 -5.14
N PRO A 42 -3.39 -1.89 -4.81
CA PRO A 42 -4.23 -1.98 -3.63
C PRO A 42 -5.04 -3.26 -3.77
N GLU A 43 -5.08 -4.07 -2.70
CA GLU A 43 -6.17 -5.03 -2.61
C GLU A 43 -7.43 -4.24 -2.94
N GLU A 44 -8.20 -4.68 -3.94
CA GLU A 44 -9.54 -4.16 -4.13
C GLU A 44 -10.22 -4.41 -2.79
N SER A 45 -10.18 -3.39 -1.93
CA SER A 45 -11.02 -3.35 -0.76
C SER A 45 -12.38 -3.52 -1.38
N GLU A 46 -13.00 -4.67 -1.13
CA GLU A 46 -14.36 -4.98 -1.49
C GLU A 46 -15.32 -4.06 -0.73
N TYR A 47 -15.03 -2.75 -0.64
CA TYR A 47 -16.07 -1.76 -0.62
C TYR A 47 -16.81 -1.90 -1.95
N THR A 48 -17.69 -2.89 -1.98
CA THR A 48 -18.82 -2.95 -2.89
C THR A 48 -19.40 -1.54 -2.97
N GLU A 49 -19.93 -1.14 -4.13
CA GLU A 49 -20.54 0.18 -4.31
C GLU A 49 -21.52 0.53 -3.16
N GLU A 50 -22.10 -0.50 -2.52
CA GLU A 50 -22.92 -0.43 -1.31
C GLU A 50 -22.20 0.14 -0.07
N GLU A 51 -20.96 -0.26 0.22
CA GLU A 51 -20.20 0.27 1.36
C GLU A 51 -19.73 1.70 1.12
N GLU A 52 -19.32 2.04 -0.10
CA GLU A 52 -19.04 3.43 -0.48
C GLU A 52 -20.30 4.31 -0.40
N ALA A 53 -21.48 3.77 -0.74
CA ALA A 53 -22.75 4.48 -0.59
C ALA A 53 -23.11 4.71 0.89
N LEU A 54 -22.90 3.72 1.75
CA LEU A 54 -23.09 3.83 3.21
C LEU A 54 -22.15 4.87 3.83
N ILE A 55 -20.88 4.89 3.42
CA ILE A 55 -19.91 5.89 3.87
C ILE A 55 -20.31 7.28 3.37
N ARG A 56 -20.70 7.43 2.09
CA ARG A 56 -21.20 8.70 1.54
C ARG A 56 -22.44 9.21 2.27
N GLU A 57 -23.42 8.35 2.55
CA GLU A 57 -24.63 8.73 3.28
C GLU A 57 -24.31 9.16 4.72
N ARG A 58 -23.38 8.47 5.37
CA ARG A 58 -22.91 8.82 6.72
C ARG A 58 -22.16 10.15 6.72
N LEU A 59 -21.29 10.39 5.74
CA LEU A 59 -20.57 11.66 5.59
C LEU A 59 -21.51 12.82 5.27
N ARG A 60 -22.55 12.60 4.46
CA ARG A 60 -23.62 13.58 4.17
C ARG A 60 -24.44 13.91 5.42
N ARG A 61 -24.81 12.91 6.22
CA ARG A 61 -25.49 13.10 7.52
C ARG A 61 -24.65 13.88 8.52
N LEU A 62 -23.34 13.75 8.44
CA LEU A 62 -22.39 14.47 9.30
C LEU A 62 -21.99 15.84 8.73
N GLY A 63 -22.45 16.22 7.54
CA GLY A 63 -22.24 17.53 6.93
C GLY A 63 -20.84 17.74 6.32
N TYR A 64 -20.11 16.66 6.04
CA TYR A 64 -18.78 16.75 5.43
C TYR A 64 -18.83 16.83 3.90
N ILE A 65 -19.99 16.55 3.29
CA ILE A 65 -20.21 16.55 1.84
C ILE A 65 -21.64 17.04 1.58
N GLU A 66 -21.84 17.97 0.63
CA GLU A 66 -23.17 18.45 0.17
C GLU A 66 -23.80 17.55 -0.91
#